data_AF-A0A3D1QYS7-F1
#
_entry.id   AF-A0A3D1QYS7-F1
#
_cell.length_a   1.000
_cell.length_b   1.000
_cell.length_c   1.000
_cell.angle_alpha   90.00
_cell.angle_beta   90.00
_cell.angle_gamma   90.00
#
_symmetry.space_group_name_H-M   'P 1'
#
loop_
_entity.id
_entity.type
_entity.pdbx_description
1 polymer ?
#
loop_
_entity_poly.entity_id
_entity_poly.type
_entity_poly.pdbx_seq_one_letter_code
_entity_poly.pdbx_strand_id
1 'polypeptide(L)'
;MLLMGDFNEGPTGSSVRTLTAEYADVWDEAGQGAGFTFPADAPTRRIDFILRDRALPVPTEAHVSERIASDHRPVVVTIPWPAQ
;
A
#
# COMPACT_ATOMS: atom_id res chain seq x y z
N MET A 1 12.76 7.10 -0.30
CA MET A 1 12.20 6.62 -1.58
C MET A 1 10.80 6.06 -1.35
N LEU A 2 9.93 6.13 -2.36
CA LEU A 2 8.65 5.41 -2.37
C LEU A 2 8.67 4.44 -3.56
N LEU A 3 8.25 3.20 -3.33
CA LEU A 3 8.00 2.19 -4.36
C LEU A 3 6.51 1.86 -4.32
N MET A 4 5.81 1.96 -5.45
CA MET A 4 4.36 1.77 -5.48
C MET A 4 3.91 1.10 -6.77
N GLY A 5 2.83 0.32 -6.69
CA GLY A 5 2.18 -0.28 -7.84
C GLY A 5 1.44 -1.57 -7.52
N ASP A 6 0.89 -2.18 -8.56
CA ASP A 6 0.33 -3.53 -8.53
C ASP A 6 1.45 -4.57 -8.58
N PHE A 7 1.61 -5.33 -7.50
CA PHE A 7 2.63 -6.37 -7.37
C PHE A 7 2.09 -7.75 -7.80
N ASN A 8 0.79 -7.87 -8.09
CA ASN A 8 0.09 -9.09 -8.44
C ASN A 8 0.22 -10.26 -7.44
N GLU A 9 0.75 -10.00 -6.25
CA GLU A 9 0.97 -10.99 -5.19
C GLU A 9 0.45 -10.43 -3.86
N GLY A 10 -0.09 -11.29 -3.00
CA GLY A 10 -0.62 -10.87 -1.70
C GLY A 10 0.48 -10.58 -0.66
N PRO A 11 0.14 -10.07 0.54
CA PRO A 11 1.12 -9.68 1.57
C PRO A 11 2.05 -10.83 2.02
N THR A 12 1.57 -12.06 1.96
CA THR A 12 2.35 -13.26 2.28
C THR A 12 3.08 -13.83 1.07
N GLY A 13 3.10 -13.14 -0.07
CA GLY A 13 3.80 -13.50 -1.28
C GLY A 13 5.32 -13.48 -1.16
N SER A 14 6.02 -14.26 -1.97
CA SER A 14 7.48 -14.32 -1.92
C SER A 14 8.13 -12.99 -2.32
N SER A 15 7.67 -12.35 -3.39
CA SER A 15 8.21 -11.08 -3.86
C SER A 15 7.87 -9.94 -2.91
N VAL A 16 6.64 -9.92 -2.39
CA VAL A 16 6.19 -8.95 -1.40
C VAL A 16 7.02 -9.06 -0.12
N ARG A 17 7.23 -10.28 0.41
CA ARG A 17 8.09 -10.49 1.59
C ARG A 17 9.54 -10.05 1.36
N THR A 18 10.09 -10.27 0.16
CA THR A 18 11.44 -9.79 -0.18
C THR A 18 11.51 -8.26 -0.14
N LEU A 19 10.50 -7.57 -0.71
CA LEU A 19 10.46 -6.11 -0.71
C LEU A 19 10.19 -5.54 0.68
N THR A 20 9.29 -6.15 1.47
CA THR A 20 8.97 -5.68 2.83
C THR A 20 10.05 -6.03 3.87
N ALA A 21 11.02 -6.88 3.53
CA ALA A 21 12.25 -6.99 4.31
C ALA A 21 13.06 -5.67 4.23
N GLU A 22 13.12 -5.03 3.06
CA GLU A 22 13.93 -3.83 2.81
C GLU A 22 13.17 -2.50 3.00
N TYR A 23 11.85 -2.51 2.79
CA TYR A 23 10.98 -1.33 2.88
C TYR A 23 9.86 -1.52 3.90
N ALA A 24 9.31 -0.42 4.42
CA ALA A 24 8.11 -0.47 5.27
C ALA A 24 6.85 -0.42 4.41
N ASP A 25 5.89 -1.30 4.66
CA ASP A 25 4.58 -1.25 4.03
C ASP A 25 3.72 -0.18 4.72
N VAL A 26 3.30 0.85 3.98
CA VAL A 26 2.52 1.95 4.59
C VAL A 26 1.16 1.48 5.09
N TRP A 27 0.63 0.38 4.53
CA TRP A 27 -0.65 -0.16 4.95
C TRP A 27 -0.57 -0.78 6.34
N ASP A 28 0.54 -1.45 6.65
CA ASP A 28 0.75 -2.05 7.98
C ASP A 28 0.97 -0.98 9.05
N GLU A 29 1.46 0.20 8.66
CA GLU A 29 1.75 1.30 9.58
C GLU A 29 0.56 2.22 9.85
N ALA A 30 -0.26 2.51 8.84
CA ALA A 30 -1.33 3.51 8.93
C ALA A 30 -2.66 3.10 8.27
N GLY A 31 -2.74 1.89 7.72
CA GLY A 31 -3.94 1.35 7.10
C GLY A 31 -4.92 0.77 8.13
N GLN A 32 -6.19 0.66 7.72
CA GLN A 32 -7.23 0.00 8.52
C GLN A 32 -7.97 -1.04 7.68
N GLY A 33 -8.25 -2.19 8.30
CA GLY A 33 -8.90 -3.31 7.63
C GLY A 33 -7.99 -4.02 6.61
N ALA A 34 -8.61 -4.81 5.74
CA ALA A 34 -7.89 -5.77 4.91
C ALA A 34 -7.08 -5.16 3.74
N GLY A 35 -7.32 -3.90 3.37
CA GLY A 35 -6.63 -3.24 2.27
C GLY A 35 -6.85 -3.87 0.90
N PHE A 36 -8.01 -4.49 0.69
CA PHE A 36 -8.32 -5.11 -0.59
C PHE A 36 -8.59 -4.05 -1.66
N THR A 37 -7.93 -4.24 -2.80
CA THR A 37 -7.94 -3.33 -3.94
C THR A 37 -8.51 -3.98 -5.19
N PHE A 38 -8.45 -5.31 -5.29
CA PHE A 38 -8.87 -6.08 -6.47
C PHE A 38 -9.81 -7.25 -6.13
N PRO A 39 -10.79 -7.57 -6.99
CA PRO A 39 -11.32 -6.72 -8.07
C PRO A 39 -12.11 -5.53 -7.48
N ALA A 40 -12.20 -4.41 -8.20
CA ALA A 40 -12.73 -3.17 -7.64
C ALA A 40 -14.22 -3.24 -7.24
N ASP A 41 -15.01 -4.11 -7.85
CA ASP A 41 -16.43 -4.33 -7.57
C ASP A 41 -16.65 -5.16 -6.30
N ALA A 42 -15.84 -6.19 -6.07
CA ALA A 42 -15.87 -7.04 -4.90
C ALA A 42 -14.44 -7.35 -4.39
N PRO A 43 -13.78 -6.39 -3.71
CA PRO A 43 -12.37 -6.53 -3.35
C PRO A 43 -12.15 -7.69 -2.38
N THR A 44 -11.25 -8.59 -2.75
CA THR A 44 -10.87 -9.77 -1.96
C THR A 44 -9.35 -9.95 -1.90
N ARG A 45 -8.59 -9.17 -2.66
CA ARG A 45 -7.14 -9.26 -2.78
C ARG A 45 -6.51 -7.90 -2.53
N ARG A 46 -5.46 -7.89 -1.72
CA ARG A 46 -4.54 -6.78 -1.53
C ARG A 46 -3.31 -7.05 -2.38
N ILE A 47 -3.24 -6.43 -3.56
CA ILE A 47 -2.13 -6.62 -4.52
C ILE A 47 -1.48 -5.31 -4.94
N ASP A 48 -2.06 -4.17 -4.57
CA ASP A 48 -1.47 -2.85 -4.78
C ASP A 48 -0.80 -2.39 -3.48
N PHE A 49 0.48 -2.04 -3.57
CA PHE A 49 1.31 -1.68 -2.43
C PHE A 49 1.90 -0.29 -2.61
N ILE A 50 2.09 0.40 -1.49
CA ILE A 50 2.98 1.55 -1.37
C ILE A 50 3.97 1.20 -0.28
N LEU A 51 5.24 1.04 -0.67
CA LEU A 51 6.34 0.74 0.22
C LEU A 51 7.20 1.99 0.39
N ARG A 52 7.52 2.35 1.64
CA ARG A 52 8.38 3.48 1.95
C ARG A 52 9.75 3.03 2.40
N ASP A 53 10.74 3.83 2.02
CA ASP A 53 12.03 3.82 2.70
C ASP A 53 11.84 4.18 4.18
N ARG A 54 12.50 3.44 5.06
CA ARG A 54 12.38 3.60 6.51
C ARG A 54 12.93 4.93 7.01
N ALA A 55 13.79 5.60 6.23
CA ALA A 55 14.28 6.93 6.53
C ALA A 55 13.24 8.05 6.30
N LEU A 56 12.14 7.78 5.58
CA LEU A 56 11.03 8.72 5.46
C LEU A 56 10.20 8.78 6.76
N PRO A 57 9.47 9.87 7.02
CA PRO A 57 8.50 9.91 8.12
C PRO A 57 7.46 8.79 8.04
N VAL A 58 6.99 8.33 9.20
CA VAL A 58 5.90 7.35 9.32
C VAL A 58 4.61 7.97 8.77
N PRO A 59 3.82 7.25 7.95
CA PRO A 59 2.54 7.74 7.43
C PRO A 59 1.55 8.01 8.56
N THR A 60 0.68 9.00 8.37
CA THR A 60 -0.38 9.33 9.34
C THR A 60 -1.71 8.67 8.99
N GLU A 61 -1.89 8.28 7.73
CA GLU A 61 -3.12 7.67 7.23
C GLU A 61 -2.82 6.85 5.97
N ALA A 62 -3.44 5.68 5.84
CA ALA A 62 -3.59 4.97 4.57
C ALA A 62 -5.02 4.44 4.43
N HIS A 63 -5.61 4.57 3.24
CA HIS A 63 -6.95 4.04 2.95
C HIS A 63 -7.07 3.58 1.50
N VAL A 64 -8.03 2.68 1.24
CA VAL A 64 -8.44 2.31 -0.13
C VAL A 64 -9.62 3.21 -0.50
N SER A 65 -9.47 4.02 -1.55
CA SER A 65 -10.55 4.91 -2.00
C SER A 65 -11.62 4.13 -2.77
N GLU A 66 -12.78 4.75 -2.98
CA GLU A 66 -13.82 4.19 -3.85
C GLU A 66 -13.34 4.03 -5.30
N ARG A 67 -14.03 3.15 -6.05
CA ARG A 67 -13.76 2.90 -7.46
C ARG A 67 -14.00 4.18 -8.27
N ILE A 68 -13.04 4.50 -9.14
CA ILE A 68 -13.18 5.61 -10.09
C ILE A 68 -13.44 5.05 -11.50
N ALA A 69 -12.43 4.45 -12.13
CA ALA A 69 -12.51 3.97 -13.53
C ALA A 69 -11.62 2.74 -13.81
N SER A 70 -11.20 2.00 -12.79
CA SER A 70 -10.29 0.85 -12.88
C SER A 70 -10.94 -0.42 -12.31
N ASP A 71 -10.37 -1.58 -12.64
CA ASP A 71 -10.60 -2.88 -12.00
C ASP A 71 -9.81 -3.03 -10.68
N HIS A 72 -8.95 -2.06 -10.37
CA HIS A 72 -8.33 -1.86 -9.06
C HIS A 72 -8.90 -0.62 -8.36
N ARG A 73 -8.97 -0.66 -7.03
CA ARG A 73 -9.22 0.53 -6.19
C ARG A 73 -7.90 1.21 -5.81
N PRO A 74 -7.81 2.55 -5.86
CA PRO A 74 -6.59 3.27 -5.46
C PRO A 74 -6.25 3.06 -3.98
N VAL A 75 -4.96 2.89 -3.69
CA VAL A 75 -4.39 3.03 -2.35
C VAL A 75 -3.90 4.46 -2.19
N VAL A 76 -4.36 5.14 -1.15
CA VAL A 76 -3.98 6.52 -0.82
C VAL A 76 -3.26 6.52 0.51
N VAL A 77 -2.15 7.27 0.61
CA VAL A 77 -1.37 7.43 1.83
C VAL A 77 -1.03 8.90 2.06
N THR A 78 -1.12 9.34 3.30
CA THR A 78 -0.66 10.65 3.76
C THR A 78 0.65 10.49 4.52
N ILE A 79 1.73 11.09 4.00
CA ILE A 79 3.06 11.04 4.61
C ILE A 79 3.50 12.47 4.97
N PRO A 80 3.87 12.74 6.23
CA PRO A 80 4.44 14.03 6.60
C PRO A 80 5.69 14.34 5.78
N TRP A 81 5.84 15.60 5.36
CA TRP A 81 7.09 16.03 4.77
C TRP A 81 8.18 16.10 5.85
N PRO A 82 9.39 15.56 5.63
CA PRO A 82 10.47 15.67 6.61
C PRO A 82 10.78 17.14 6.88
N ALA A 83 10.94 17.50 8.17
CA ALA A 83 11.43 18.82 8.55
C ALA A 83 12.81 19.05 7.91
N GLN A 84 13.05 20.27 7.43
CA GLN A 84 14.33 20.69 6.86
C GLN A 84 15.43 20.73 7.93
#